data_AF-A0A943BUB9-F1
#
_entry.id   AF-A0A943BUB9-F1
#
_cell.length_a   1.000
_cell.length_b   1.000
_cell.length_c   1.000
_cell.angle_alpha   90.00
_cell.angle_beta   90.00
_cell.angle_gamma   90.00
#
_symmetry.space_group_name_H-M   'P 1'
#
loop_
_entity.id
_entity.type
_entity.pdbx_description
1 polymer ?
#
loop_
_entity_poly.entity_id
_entity_poly.type
_entity_poly.pdbx_seq_one_letter_code
_entity_poly.pdbx_strand_id
1 'polypeptide(L)'
;MKKIRRISGENVRLMCIKHNLYTCGDNEQYGRMLSYCEYYRINDLGATLSDLHFIAEDIWEHSSTVLSVGQIVELLIDECCATIKEENNE
;
A
#
# COMPACT_ATOMS: atom_id res chain seq x y z
N MET A 1 4.89 21.30 -7.42
CA MET A 1 4.34 20.62 -6.22
C MET A 1 4.36 19.11 -6.46
N LYS A 2 5.35 18.40 -5.90
CA LYS A 2 5.46 16.95 -6.04
C LYS A 2 4.65 16.31 -4.90
N LYS A 3 3.63 15.52 -5.22
CA LYS A 3 2.90 14.74 -4.22
C LYS A 3 3.63 13.42 -4.04
N ILE A 4 4.35 13.29 -2.93
CA ILE A 4 4.97 12.03 -2.55
C ILE A 4 3.94 11.23 -1.75
N ARG A 5 3.65 10.00 -2.17
CA ARG A 5 2.85 9.04 -1.43
C ARG A 5 3.80 8.11 -0.69
N ARG A 6 3.99 8.35 0.61
CA ARG A 6 4.78 7.44 1.45
C ARG A 6 3.88 6.31 1.94
N ILE A 7 4.25 5.08 1.63
CA ILE A 7 3.58 3.86 2.09
C ILE A 7 4.50 3.12 3.06
N SER A 8 3.93 2.42 4.05
CA SER A 8 4.65 1.56 4.98
C SER A 8 3.99 0.19 5.06
N GLY A 9 4.77 -0.85 5.33
CA GLY A 9 4.20 -2.17 5.58
C GLY A 9 3.25 -2.16 6.77
N GLU A 10 3.57 -1.41 7.82
CA GLU A 10 2.71 -1.29 9.00
C GLU A 10 1.31 -0.74 8.68
N ASN A 11 1.21 0.34 7.92
CA ASN A 11 -0.09 0.92 7.55
C ASN A 11 -0.89 -0.03 6.66
N VAL A 12 -0.24 -0.68 5.70
CA VAL A 12 -0.90 -1.67 4.83
C VAL A 12 -1.41 -2.84 5.65
N ARG A 13 -0.63 -3.32 6.62
CA ARG A 13 -1.06 -4.39 7.54
C ARG A 13 -2.28 -3.97 8.34
N LEU A 14 -2.30 -2.76 8.91
CA LEU A 14 -3.42 -2.25 9.68
C LEU A 14 -4.68 -2.12 8.82
N MET A 15 -4.53 -1.62 7.58
CA MET A 15 -5.60 -1.53 6.61
C MET A 15 -6.17 -2.92 6.28
N CYS A 16 -5.32 -3.91 5.98
CA CYS A 16 -5.76 -5.28 5.71
C CYS A 16 -6.54 -5.88 6.89
N ILE A 17 -6.07 -5.68 8.13
CA ILE A 17 -6.79 -6.14 9.33
C ILE A 17 -8.15 -5.45 9.46
N LYS A 18 -8.20 -4.12 9.29
CA LYS A 18 -9.42 -3.32 9.43
C LYS A 18 -10.50 -3.71 8.42
N HIS A 19 -10.10 -4.03 7.19
CA HIS A 19 -11.01 -4.35 6.09
C HIS A 19 -11.16 -5.85 5.82
N ASN A 20 -10.60 -6.71 6.69
CA ASN A 20 -10.62 -8.16 6.54
C ASN A 20 -10.09 -8.63 5.16
N LEU A 21 -8.93 -8.10 4.77
CA LEU A 21 -8.20 -8.44 3.55
C LEU A 21 -6.98 -9.31 3.88
N TYR A 22 -6.40 -9.90 2.83
CA TYR A 22 -5.29 -10.85 2.87
C TYR A 22 -5.63 -12.15 3.63
N THR A 23 -6.89 -12.58 3.58
CA THR A 23 -7.43 -13.71 4.37
C THR A 23 -7.06 -15.09 3.83
N CYS A 24 -6.59 -15.17 2.59
CA CYS A 24 -6.32 -16.42 1.87
C CYS A 24 -4.84 -16.61 1.54
N GLY A 25 -4.02 -15.57 1.71
CA GLY A 25 -2.57 -15.67 1.56
C GLY A 25 -1.91 -16.33 2.76
N ASP A 26 -0.69 -16.82 2.52
CA ASP A 26 0.17 -17.33 3.57
C ASP A 26 1.10 -16.25 4.17
N ASN A 27 1.80 -16.62 5.23
CA ASN A 27 2.71 -15.70 5.93
C ASN A 27 3.89 -15.25 5.06
N GLU A 28 4.33 -16.07 4.10
CA GLU A 28 5.46 -15.75 3.24
C GLU A 28 5.05 -14.71 2.18
N GLN A 29 3.91 -14.92 1.51
CA GLN A 29 3.28 -13.98 0.59
C GLN A 29 3.06 -12.63 1.27
N TYR A 30 2.40 -12.65 2.44
CA TYR A 30 2.12 -11.43 3.18
C TYR A 30 3.42 -10.73 3.62
N GLY A 31 4.40 -11.48 4.11
CA GLY A 31 5.71 -10.95 4.46
C GLY A 31 6.45 -10.28 3.31
N ARG A 32 6.37 -10.85 2.09
CA ARG A 32 6.97 -10.26 0.88
C ARG A 32 6.27 -8.95 0.50
N MET A 33 4.93 -8.91 0.49
CA MET A 33 4.17 -7.70 0.17
C MET A 33 4.47 -6.57 1.17
N LEU A 34 4.49 -6.88 2.47
CA LEU A 34 4.81 -5.89 3.50
C LEU A 34 6.26 -5.38 3.38
N SER A 35 7.21 -6.27 3.06
CA SER A 35 8.61 -5.88 2.83
C SER A 35 8.77 -4.98 1.60
N TYR A 36 7.99 -5.22 0.54
CA TYR A 36 7.95 -4.35 -0.63
C TYR A 36 7.45 -2.95 -0.28
N CYS A 37 6.39 -2.84 0.53
CA CYS A 37 5.92 -1.53 1.02
C CYS A 37 6.99 -0.84 1.89
N GLU A 38 7.65 -1.59 2.74
CA GLU A 38 8.66 -1.08 3.67
C GLU A 38 9.91 -0.56 2.97
N TYR A 39 10.26 -1.13 1.81
CA TYR A 39 11.35 -0.64 0.96
C TYR A 39 11.14 0.83 0.57
N TYR A 40 9.93 1.25 0.22
CA TYR A 40 9.63 2.66 -0.12
C TYR A 40 9.83 3.57 1.10
N ARG A 41 9.37 3.13 2.28
CA ARG A 41 9.53 3.90 3.52
C ARG A 41 10.99 4.10 3.89
N ILE A 42 11.79 3.03 3.87
CA ILE A 42 13.20 3.06 4.30
C ILE A 42 14.07 3.89 3.35
N ASN A 43 13.77 3.86 2.05
CA ASN A 43 14.54 4.58 1.03
C ASN A 43 13.99 5.98 0.71
N ASP A 44 13.01 6.46 1.49
CA ASP A 44 12.32 7.73 1.27
C ASP A 44 11.80 7.93 -0.16
N LEU A 45 11.22 6.87 -0.73
CA LEU A 45 10.67 6.86 -2.08
C LEU A 45 9.15 7.10 -2.05
N GLY A 46 8.65 7.86 -3.02
CA GLY A 46 7.22 7.98 -3.27
C GLY A 46 6.70 6.81 -4.09
N ALA A 47 5.66 6.12 -3.59
CA ALA A 47 4.94 5.13 -4.36
C ALA A 47 4.17 5.78 -5.51
N THR A 48 4.34 5.26 -6.72
CA THR A 48 3.57 5.62 -7.90
C THR A 48 2.20 4.96 -7.87
N LEU A 49 1.29 5.40 -8.75
CA LEU A 49 -0.01 4.74 -8.86
C LEU A 49 0.12 3.27 -9.32
N SER A 50 1.10 2.98 -10.17
CA SER A 50 1.38 1.60 -10.61
C SER A 50 1.86 0.72 -9.45
N ASP A 51 2.68 1.26 -8.55
CA ASP A 51 3.13 0.52 -7.35
C ASP A 51 1.95 0.21 -6.42
N LEU A 52 1.03 1.17 -6.24
CA LEU A 52 -0.19 0.94 -5.45
C LEU A 52 -1.10 -0.09 -6.12
N HIS A 53 -1.18 -0.09 -7.44
CA HIS A 53 -1.95 -1.10 -8.18
C HIS A 53 -1.36 -2.49 -7.98
N PHE A 54 -0.03 -2.63 -8.06
CA PHE A 54 0.66 -3.90 -7.81
C PHE A 54 0.40 -4.43 -6.39
N ILE A 55 0.48 -3.55 -5.38
CA ILE A 55 0.16 -3.92 -3.99
C ILE A 55 -1.32 -4.32 -3.86
N ALA A 56 -2.24 -3.58 -4.50
CA ALA A 56 -3.65 -3.87 -4.45
C ALA A 56 -4.03 -5.19 -5.14
N GLU A 57 -3.37 -5.53 -6.27
CA GLU A 57 -3.53 -6.81 -6.95
C GLU A 57 -3.07 -7.96 -6.04
N ASP A 58 -1.89 -7.85 -5.43
CA ASP A 58 -1.39 -8.86 -4.50
C ASP A 58 -2.32 -9.04 -3.29
N ILE A 59 -2.82 -7.95 -2.70
CA ILE A 59 -3.84 -8.03 -1.63
C ILE A 59 -5.10 -8.73 -2.13
N TRP A 60 -5.61 -8.36 -3.31
CA TRP A 60 -6.84 -8.90 -3.87
C TRP A 60 -6.73 -10.40 -4.17
N GLU A 61 -5.64 -10.83 -4.81
CA GLU A 61 -5.37 -12.24 -5.14
C GLU A 61 -5.33 -13.12 -3.88
N HIS A 62 -4.90 -12.56 -2.75
CA HIS A 62 -4.80 -13.25 -1.47
C HIS A 62 -5.97 -12.93 -0.52
N SER A 63 -7.08 -12.41 -1.03
CA SER A 63 -8.27 -12.06 -0.24
C SER A 63 -9.53 -12.78 -0.72
N SER A 64 -10.38 -13.21 0.22
CA SER A 64 -11.78 -13.50 -0.09
C SER A 64 -12.60 -12.23 0.16
N THR A 65 -12.78 -11.42 -0.88
CA THR A 65 -13.40 -10.09 -0.77
C THR A 65 -14.32 -9.78 -1.96
N VAL A 66 -15.28 -8.89 -1.72
CA VAL A 66 -16.13 -8.30 -2.78
C VAL A 66 -15.54 -7.02 -3.36
N LEU A 67 -14.48 -6.48 -2.75
CA LEU A 67 -13.81 -5.30 -3.25
C LEU A 67 -13.07 -5.61 -4.55
N SER A 68 -13.16 -4.67 -5.49
CA SER A 68 -12.30 -4.67 -6.67
C SER A 68 -10.90 -4.18 -6.33
N VAL A 69 -9.92 -4.50 -7.18
CA VAL A 69 -8.55 -3.97 -7.11
C VAL A 69 -8.56 -2.44 -7.01
N GLY A 70 -9.37 -1.77 -7.83
CA GLY A 70 -9.49 -0.30 -7.81
C GLY A 70 -9.94 0.26 -6.46
N GLN A 71 -10.90 -0.39 -5.78
CA GLN A 71 -11.32 0.02 -4.44
C GLN A 71 -10.22 -0.22 -3.40
N ILE A 72 -9.41 -1.27 -3.54
CA ILE A 72 -8.27 -1.52 -2.66
C ILE A 72 -7.17 -0.45 -2.90
N VAL A 73 -6.96 -0.01 -4.14
CA VAL A 73 -6.08 1.14 -4.44
C VAL A 73 -6.58 2.42 -3.74
N GLU A 74 -7.88 2.69 -3.77
CA GLU A 74 -8.46 3.84 -3.04
C GLU A 74 -8.19 3.74 -1.54
N LEU A 75 -8.38 2.56 -0.92
CA LEU A 75 -8.03 2.33 0.49
C LEU A 75 -6.54 2.57 0.79
N LEU A 76 -5.64 2.12 -0.10
CA LEU A 76 -4.20 2.37 0.03
C LEU A 76 -3.87 3.86 -0.03
N ILE A 77 -4.53 4.61 -0.92
CA ILE A 77 -4.32 6.05 -1.06
C ILE A 77 -4.82 6.79 0.20
N ASP A 78 -6.00 6.44 0.69
CA ASP A 78 -6.67 7.18 1.77
C ASP A 78 -6.11 6.83 3.15
N GLU A 79 -5.76 5.56 3.38
CA GLU A 79 -5.38 5.07 4.72
C GLU A 79 -3.88 4.83 4.89
N CYS A 80 -3.15 4.56 3.80
CA CYS A 80 -1.74 4.18 3.88
C CYS A 80 -0.78 5.25 3.37
N CYS A 81 -1.22 6.12 2.46
CA CYS A 81 -0.36 7.13 1.85
C CYS A 81 -0.38 8.46 2.62
N ALA A 82 0.74 8.81 3.26
CA ALA A 82 0.94 10.19 3.72
C ALA A 82 1.28 11.09 2.52
N THR A 83 0.48 12.13 2.27
CA THR A 83 0.81 13.16 1.26
C THR A 83 1.70 14.22 1.89
N ILE A 84 2.97 14.25 1.49
CA ILE A 84 3.90 15.31 1.90
C ILE A 84 4.03 16.30 0.76
N LYS A 85 3.90 17.59 1.09
CA LYS A 85 4.21 18.68 0.18
C LYS A 85 5.68 19.01 0.35
N GLU A 86 6.51 18.68 -0.64
CA GLU A 86 7.85 19.28 -0.71
C GLU A 86 7.69 20.72 -1.20
N GLU A 87 8.06 21.68 -0.35
CA GLU A 87 8.30 23.05 -0.75
C GLU A 87 9.67 23.08 -1.45
N ASN A 88 9.67 23.49 -2.72
CA ASN A 88 10.91 23.73 -3.44
C ASN A 88 11.60 24.93 -2.77
N ASN A 89 12.66 24.69 -1.99
CA ASN A 89 13.59 25.75 -1.61
C ASN A 89 14.46 26.06 -2.84
N GLU A 90 14.01 27.04 -3.63
CA GLU A 90 14.84 27.77 -4.61
C GLU A 90 15.76 28.78 -3.91
#